data_AF-A0A1G1GLI2-F1
#
_entry.id   AF-A0A1G1GLI2-F1
#
_cell.length_a   1.000
_cell.length_b   1.000
_cell.length_c   1.000
_cell.angle_alpha   90.00
_cell.angle_beta   90.00
_cell.angle_gamma   90.00
#
_symmetry.space_group_name_H-M   'P 1'
#
loop_
_entity.id
_entity.type
_entity.pdbx_description
1 polymer ?
#
loop_
_entity_poly.entity_id
_entity_poly.type
_entity_poly.pdbx_seq_one_letter_code
_entity_poly.pdbx_strand_id
1 'polypeptide(L)'
;MTNEIIRALENAGREGEVIPLCIMEAERTYNYERLVKQLKKAGRTAEAEEWIHKGIVATRKKWPGIAGFLKKELLDIRSHKKDWLYVTALCADEFFEKPCLKAFEEIQKASEKAKVWPPVREAILHFLRSGKNPREGSNDWPLPDTGIERANSALFGGPPFTDVLIDIAIHEKRVDDVLEWFNVHKQKRKDWMGDDLKDRVATAIAHKYPDKALMIWKELAESRISVANVAAYSEGAKYLRKAQKTLMQHGKTSEWDTYLHRLKEENRRRPRLIEILDALSQKPIIRIKH
;
A
#
# COMPACT_ATOMS: atom_id res chain seq x y z
N MET A 1 12.08 34.34 -8.17
CA MET A 1 13.06 35.13 -8.96
C MET A 1 13.20 34.58 -10.39
N THR A 2 13.40 33.27 -10.60
CA THR A 2 13.55 32.72 -11.96
C THR A 2 12.24 32.53 -12.74
N ASN A 3 11.10 32.33 -12.06
CA ASN A 3 9.80 32.26 -12.74
C ASN A 3 9.44 33.60 -13.39
N GLU A 4 9.82 34.69 -12.74
CA GLU A 4 9.66 36.06 -13.23
C GLU A 4 10.56 36.31 -14.45
N ILE A 5 11.79 35.76 -14.47
CA ILE A 5 12.70 35.82 -15.62
C ILE A 5 12.11 35.06 -16.82
N ILE A 6 11.54 33.86 -16.61
CA ILE A 6 10.92 33.10 -17.69
C ILE A 6 9.71 33.85 -18.25
N ARG A 7 8.83 34.37 -17.39
CA ARG A 7 7.68 35.17 -17.86
C ARG A 7 8.14 36.42 -18.60
N ALA A 8 9.23 37.06 -18.17
CA ALA A 8 9.81 38.19 -18.88
C ALA A 8 10.36 37.80 -20.26
N LEU A 9 11.04 36.63 -20.37
CA LEU A 9 11.53 36.12 -21.65
C LEU A 9 10.39 35.75 -22.60
N GLU A 10 9.34 35.08 -22.10
CA GLU A 10 8.14 34.76 -22.88
C GLU A 10 7.46 36.04 -23.37
N ASN A 11 7.22 37.02 -22.49
CA ASN A 11 6.61 38.30 -22.86
C ASN A 11 7.46 39.12 -23.84
N ALA A 12 8.79 38.94 -23.83
CA ALA A 12 9.71 39.60 -24.75
C ALA A 12 9.87 38.86 -26.09
N GLY A 13 9.13 37.77 -26.34
CA GLY A 13 9.26 36.94 -27.53
C GLY A 13 10.58 36.16 -27.62
N ARG A 14 11.32 36.05 -26.52
CA ARG A 14 12.63 35.38 -26.41
C ARG A 14 12.49 33.96 -25.88
N GLU A 15 11.45 33.25 -26.32
CA GLU A 15 11.11 31.89 -25.85
C GLU A 15 12.26 30.88 -26.09
N GLY A 16 13.06 31.09 -27.15
CA GLY A 16 14.22 30.25 -27.46
C GLY A 16 15.31 30.24 -26.37
N GLU A 17 15.33 31.23 -25.48
CA GLU A 17 16.32 31.33 -24.39
C GLU A 17 15.85 30.66 -23.08
N VAL A 18 14.57 30.29 -22.99
CA VAL A 18 14.00 29.68 -21.78
C VAL A 18 14.62 28.31 -21.49
N ILE A 19 14.74 27.43 -22.49
CA ILE A 19 15.31 26.09 -22.31
C ILE A 19 16.81 26.15 -21.96
N PRO A 20 17.67 26.91 -22.66
CA PRO A 20 19.07 27.09 -22.28
C PRO A 20 19.25 27.58 -20.84
N LEU A 21 18.43 28.54 -20.40
CA LEU A 21 18.44 29.01 -19.01
C LEU A 21 18.08 27.88 -18.03
N CYS A 22 17.03 27.11 -18.34
CA CYS A 22 16.60 25.99 -17.51
C CYS A 22 17.65 24.86 -17.43
N ILE A 23 18.41 24.61 -18.51
CA ILE A 23 19.52 23.64 -18.51
C ILE A 23 20.60 24.08 -17.50
N MET A 24 21.07 25.32 -17.61
CA MET A 24 22.10 25.86 -16.70
C MET A 24 21.63 25.83 -15.24
N GLU A 25 20.36 26.14 -15.00
CA GLU A 25 19.78 26.09 -13.66
C GLU A 25 19.69 24.66 -13.12
N ALA A 26 19.23 23.70 -13.92
CA ALA A 26 19.08 22.31 -13.51
C ALA A 26 20.42 21.70 -13.05
N GLU A 27 21.52 22.03 -13.74
CA GLU A 27 22.86 21.54 -13.37
C GLU A 27 23.39 22.16 -12.08
N ARG A 28 23.06 23.43 -11.79
CA ARG A 28 23.56 24.15 -10.61
C ARG A 28 22.71 23.96 -9.36
N THR A 29 21.39 23.89 -9.54
CA THR A 29 20.41 23.96 -8.45
C THR A 29 19.56 22.70 -8.32
N TYR A 30 19.75 21.71 -9.22
CA TYR A 30 18.97 20.47 -9.28
C TYR A 30 17.47 20.69 -9.59
N ASN A 31 17.10 21.85 -10.14
CA ASN A 31 15.73 22.17 -10.54
C ASN A 31 15.35 21.54 -11.90
N TYR A 32 15.42 20.21 -11.98
CA TYR A 32 15.09 19.45 -13.20
C TYR A 32 13.59 19.54 -13.56
N GLU A 33 12.72 19.73 -12.57
CA GLU A 33 11.27 19.80 -12.78
C GLU A 33 10.90 20.88 -13.82
N ARG A 34 11.50 22.06 -13.68
CA ARG A 34 11.22 23.18 -14.59
C ARG A 34 11.69 22.88 -16.01
N LEU A 35 12.91 22.35 -16.14
CA LEU A 35 13.49 22.01 -17.44
C LEU A 35 12.61 20.99 -18.18
N VAL A 36 12.19 19.93 -17.49
CA VAL A 36 11.34 18.88 -18.07
C VAL A 36 10.00 19.44 -18.54
N LYS A 37 9.35 20.30 -17.74
CA LYS A 37 8.10 20.96 -18.12
C LYS A 37 8.25 21.80 -19.39
N GLN A 38 9.34 22.57 -19.51
CA GLN A 38 9.59 23.40 -20.69
C GLN A 38 9.92 22.56 -21.94
N LEU A 39 10.70 21.50 -21.79
CA LEU A 39 10.99 20.57 -22.89
C LEU A 39 9.71 19.87 -23.39
N LYS A 40 8.81 19.46 -22.49
CA LYS A 40 7.50 18.92 -22.86
C LYS A 40 6.63 19.94 -23.59
N LYS A 41 6.55 21.20 -23.09
CA LYS A 41 5.81 22.30 -23.75
C LYS A 41 6.31 22.54 -25.18
N ALA A 42 7.63 22.40 -25.40
CA ALA A 42 8.26 22.55 -26.72
C ALA A 42 8.20 21.28 -27.60
N GLY A 43 7.55 20.19 -27.15
CA GLY A 43 7.50 18.92 -27.89
C GLY A 43 8.82 18.13 -27.93
N ARG A 44 9.87 18.59 -27.24
CA ARG A 44 11.20 17.96 -27.17
C ARG A 44 11.22 16.79 -26.17
N THR A 45 10.35 15.82 -26.39
CA THR A 45 10.10 14.71 -25.45
C THR A 45 11.30 13.79 -25.27
N ALA A 46 12.09 13.53 -26.31
CA ALA A 46 13.29 12.70 -26.21
C ALA A 46 14.34 13.32 -25.28
N GLU A 47 14.61 14.61 -25.45
CA GLU A 47 15.52 15.35 -24.58
C GLU A 47 14.98 15.44 -23.14
N ALA A 48 13.66 15.60 -22.98
CA ALA A 48 13.04 15.57 -21.65
C ALA A 48 13.35 14.26 -20.92
N GLU A 49 13.29 13.12 -21.61
CA GLU A 49 13.62 11.82 -21.02
C GLU A 49 15.09 11.73 -20.61
N GLU A 50 16.04 12.18 -21.43
CA GLU A 50 17.46 12.18 -21.09
C GLU A 50 17.73 12.99 -19.81
N TRP A 51 17.12 14.19 -19.72
CA TRP A 51 17.23 15.04 -18.54
C TRP A 51 16.53 14.46 -17.31
N ILE A 52 15.43 13.72 -17.49
CA ILE A 52 14.80 12.97 -16.40
C ILE A 52 15.77 11.91 -15.84
N HIS A 53 16.40 11.10 -16.69
CA HIS A 53 17.34 10.07 -16.23
C HIS A 53 18.52 10.71 -15.48
N LYS A 54 19.14 11.75 -16.06
CA LYS A 54 20.21 12.53 -15.41
C LYS A 54 19.77 13.08 -14.06
N GLY A 55 18.57 13.66 -13.99
CA GLY A 55 18.01 14.23 -12.77
C GLY A 55 17.73 13.19 -11.69
N ILE A 56 17.21 12.01 -12.04
CA ILE A 56 16.96 10.91 -11.10
C ILE A 56 18.29 10.44 -10.48
N VAL A 57 19.32 10.19 -11.30
CA VAL A 57 20.64 9.77 -10.81
C VAL A 57 21.23 10.83 -9.87
N ALA A 58 21.13 12.11 -10.23
CA ALA A 58 21.68 13.22 -9.44
C ALA A 58 20.93 13.45 -8.10
N THR A 59 19.62 13.22 -8.05
CA THR A 59 18.77 13.65 -6.93
C THR A 59 18.31 12.52 -6.01
N ARG A 60 18.29 11.25 -6.47
CA ARG A 60 17.68 10.13 -5.74
C ARG A 60 18.10 9.98 -4.27
N LYS A 61 19.38 10.23 -3.94
CA LYS A 61 19.91 10.05 -2.58
C LYS A 61 19.62 11.24 -1.66
N LYS A 62 19.71 12.47 -2.16
CA LYS A 62 19.64 13.70 -1.35
C LYS A 62 18.26 14.36 -1.39
N TRP A 63 17.56 14.24 -2.51
CA TRP A 63 16.31 14.92 -2.80
C TRP A 63 15.29 13.93 -3.42
N PRO A 64 14.84 12.92 -2.64
CA PRO A 64 13.96 11.86 -3.16
C PRO A 64 12.63 12.40 -3.70
N GLY A 65 12.17 13.56 -3.22
CA GLY A 65 10.98 14.24 -3.76
C GLY A 65 11.15 14.67 -5.22
N ILE A 66 12.33 15.17 -5.60
CA ILE A 66 12.63 15.57 -6.99
C ILE A 66 12.72 14.32 -7.87
N ALA A 67 13.42 13.28 -7.40
CA ALA A 67 13.49 12.01 -8.13
C ALA A 67 12.10 11.39 -8.33
N GLY A 68 11.22 11.44 -7.32
CA GLY A 68 9.84 10.98 -7.41
C GLY A 68 9.00 11.78 -8.42
N PHE A 69 9.16 13.10 -8.49
CA PHE A 69 8.54 13.93 -9.53
C PHE A 69 9.01 13.51 -10.93
N LEU A 70 10.33 13.36 -11.13
CA LEU A 70 10.90 12.97 -12.41
C LEU A 70 10.46 11.58 -12.86
N LYS A 71 10.37 10.60 -11.95
CA LYS A 71 9.81 9.27 -12.25
C LYS A 71 8.37 9.36 -12.75
N LYS A 72 7.53 10.22 -12.15
CA LYS A 72 6.14 10.44 -12.62
C LYS A 72 6.08 11.05 -14.02
N GLU A 73 6.94 12.02 -14.32
CA GLU A 73 7.01 12.59 -15.67
C GLU A 73 7.46 11.56 -16.71
N LEU A 74 8.40 10.65 -16.36
CA LEU A 74 8.81 9.57 -17.25
C LEU A 74 7.68 8.56 -17.51
N LEU A 75 6.94 8.20 -16.46
CA LEU A 75 5.74 7.35 -16.58
C LEU A 75 4.70 7.99 -17.51
N ASP A 76 4.46 9.29 -17.39
CA ASP A 76 3.53 10.04 -18.25
C ASP A 76 3.97 10.01 -19.73
N ILE A 77 5.25 10.33 -20.00
CA ILE A 77 5.79 10.30 -21.36
C ILE A 77 5.68 8.89 -21.98
N ARG A 78 6.05 7.85 -21.23
CA ARG A 78 6.02 6.46 -21.72
C ARG A 78 4.60 5.92 -21.87
N SER A 79 3.68 6.33 -21.01
CA SER A 79 2.25 6.03 -21.13
C SER A 79 1.64 6.66 -22.38
N HIS A 80 1.98 7.92 -22.69
CA HIS A 80 1.56 8.58 -23.93
C HIS A 80 2.10 7.91 -25.18
N LYS A 81 3.35 7.42 -25.13
CA LYS A 81 3.96 6.60 -26.19
C LYS A 81 3.41 5.17 -26.25
N LYS A 82 2.52 4.77 -25.33
CA LYS A 82 1.96 3.42 -25.18
C LYS A 82 3.03 2.33 -24.99
N ASP A 83 4.18 2.71 -24.45
CA ASP A 83 5.27 1.79 -24.12
C ASP A 83 4.98 1.10 -22.79
N TRP A 84 3.96 0.23 -22.80
CA TRP A 84 3.47 -0.40 -21.57
C TRP A 84 4.52 -1.33 -20.93
N LEU A 85 5.43 -1.91 -21.71
CA LEU A 85 6.52 -2.73 -21.17
C LEU A 85 7.46 -1.88 -20.32
N TYR A 86 7.86 -0.70 -20.81
CA TYR A 86 8.70 0.21 -20.04
C TYR A 86 7.96 0.81 -18.83
N VAL A 87 6.68 1.17 -18.98
CA VAL A 87 5.84 1.62 -17.86
C VAL A 87 5.79 0.55 -16.77
N THR A 88 5.61 -0.71 -17.15
CA THR A 88 5.61 -1.83 -16.20
C THR A 88 6.97 -1.99 -15.52
N ALA A 89 8.07 -1.81 -16.25
CA ALA A 89 9.43 -1.87 -15.70
C ALA A 89 9.68 -0.79 -14.63
N LEU A 90 9.20 0.44 -14.87
CA LEU A 90 9.27 1.53 -13.90
C LEU A 90 8.42 1.26 -12.65
N CYS A 91 7.20 0.74 -12.82
CA CYS A 91 6.37 0.33 -11.69
C CYS A 91 7.03 -0.80 -10.88
N ALA A 92 7.76 -1.71 -11.54
CA ALA A 92 8.51 -2.76 -10.87
C ALA A 92 9.64 -2.18 -10.02
N ASP A 93 10.37 -1.18 -10.52
CA ASP A 93 11.44 -0.52 -9.78
C ASP A 93 10.92 0.12 -8.49
N GLU A 94 9.79 0.83 -8.59
CA GLU A 94 9.14 1.43 -7.42
C GLU A 94 8.66 0.35 -6.43
N PHE A 95 8.12 -0.75 -6.93
CA PHE A 95 7.70 -1.86 -6.09
C PHE A 95 8.88 -2.50 -5.34
N PHE A 96 10.02 -2.75 -6.01
CA PHE A 96 11.20 -3.35 -5.35
C PHE A 96 11.89 -2.39 -4.38
N GLU A 97 11.80 -1.09 -4.62
CA GLU A 97 12.29 -0.07 -3.70
C GLU A 97 11.40 0.04 -2.45
N LYS A 98 10.07 0.05 -2.63
CA LYS A 98 9.08 0.17 -1.56
C LYS A 98 7.89 -0.78 -1.77
N PRO A 99 8.01 -2.04 -1.36
CA PRO A 99 6.93 -3.01 -1.54
C PRO A 99 5.69 -2.60 -0.74
N CYS A 100 4.55 -2.46 -1.43
CA CYS A 100 3.25 -2.19 -0.81
C CYS A 100 2.11 -2.56 -1.76
N LEU A 101 0.89 -2.65 -1.24
CA LEU A 101 -0.28 -3.00 -2.04
C LEU A 101 -0.55 -2.00 -3.17
N LYS A 102 -0.36 -0.70 -2.93
CA LYS A 102 -0.57 0.32 -3.97
C LYS A 102 0.36 0.10 -5.17
N ALA A 103 1.65 -0.11 -4.91
CA ALA A 103 2.62 -0.38 -5.96
C ALA A 103 2.32 -1.72 -6.67
N PHE A 104 1.81 -2.72 -5.95
CA PHE A 104 1.32 -3.98 -6.54
C PHE A 104 0.16 -3.76 -7.52
N GLU A 105 -0.84 -2.96 -7.14
CA GLU A 105 -1.97 -2.64 -8.03
C GLU A 105 -1.54 -1.85 -9.26
N GLU A 106 -0.56 -0.95 -9.12
CA GLU A 106 0.00 -0.17 -10.23
C GLU A 106 0.75 -1.05 -11.22
N ILE A 107 1.62 -1.96 -10.75
CA ILE A 107 2.30 -2.92 -11.63
C ILE A 107 1.33 -3.93 -12.25
N GLN A 108 0.30 -4.37 -11.52
CA GLN A 108 -0.74 -5.23 -12.09
C GLN A 108 -1.42 -4.53 -13.28
N LYS A 109 -1.91 -3.29 -13.09
CA LYS A 109 -2.57 -2.53 -14.16
C LYS A 109 -1.66 -2.30 -15.37
N ALA A 110 -0.38 -1.98 -15.14
CA ALA A 110 0.58 -1.75 -16.23
C ALA A 110 0.90 -3.06 -16.98
N SER A 111 1.17 -4.14 -16.24
CA SER A 111 1.53 -5.45 -16.80
C SER A 111 0.36 -6.13 -17.53
N GLU A 112 -0.89 -5.91 -17.10
CA GLU A 112 -2.09 -6.34 -17.82
C GLU A 112 -2.19 -5.64 -19.18
N LYS A 113 -1.94 -4.33 -19.25
CA LYS A 113 -1.88 -3.59 -20.53
C LYS A 113 -0.73 -4.07 -21.43
N ALA A 114 0.40 -4.42 -20.83
CA ALA A 114 1.56 -4.98 -21.53
C ALA A 114 1.41 -6.48 -21.84
N LYS A 115 0.36 -7.15 -21.34
CA LYS A 115 0.10 -8.59 -21.49
C LYS A 115 1.20 -9.51 -20.93
N VAL A 116 1.87 -9.09 -19.86
CA VAL A 116 2.96 -9.82 -19.19
C VAL A 116 2.68 -10.09 -17.70
N TRP A 117 1.43 -9.92 -17.25
CA TRP A 117 1.10 -10.03 -15.83
C TRP A 117 1.48 -11.38 -15.19
N PRO A 118 1.18 -12.56 -15.77
CA PRO A 118 1.47 -13.83 -15.10
C PRO A 118 2.95 -14.01 -14.69
N PRO A 119 3.95 -13.88 -15.59
CA PRO A 119 5.36 -14.02 -15.21
C PRO A 119 5.82 -12.88 -14.27
N VAL A 120 5.33 -11.65 -14.46
CA VAL A 120 5.67 -10.52 -13.58
C VAL A 120 5.16 -10.75 -12.15
N ARG A 121 3.92 -11.25 -12.01
CA ARG A 121 3.30 -11.56 -10.72
C ARG A 121 4.08 -12.63 -9.97
N GLU A 122 4.45 -13.71 -10.65
CA GLU A 122 5.22 -14.80 -10.06
C GLU A 122 6.57 -14.30 -9.52
N ALA A 123 7.29 -13.53 -10.34
CA ALA A 123 8.55 -12.93 -9.95
C ALA A 123 8.44 -11.95 -8.76
N ILE A 124 7.38 -11.12 -8.72
CA ILE A 124 7.08 -10.25 -7.57
C ILE A 124 6.84 -11.06 -6.30
N LEU A 125 6.01 -12.10 -6.37
CA LEU A 125 5.73 -12.94 -5.21
C LEU A 125 6.98 -13.69 -4.73
N HIS A 126 7.82 -14.15 -5.66
CA HIS A 126 9.11 -14.76 -5.33
C HIS A 126 10.04 -13.75 -4.61
N PHE A 127 10.11 -12.50 -5.09
CA PHE A 127 10.84 -11.43 -4.41
C PHE A 127 10.28 -11.18 -3.01
N LEU A 128 8.97 -11.10 -2.83
CA LEU A 128 8.36 -10.88 -1.51
C LEU A 128 8.67 -12.02 -0.52
N ARG A 129 8.81 -13.25 -1.02
CA ARG A 129 9.12 -14.44 -0.21
C ARG A 129 10.60 -14.55 0.14
N SER A 130 11.48 -14.28 -0.82
CA SER A 130 12.92 -14.59 -0.73
C SER A 130 13.82 -13.37 -0.57
N GLY A 131 13.32 -12.17 -0.91
CA GLY A 131 14.10 -10.94 -1.05
C GLY A 131 15.00 -10.89 -2.28
N LYS A 132 15.05 -11.96 -3.09
CA LYS A 132 15.87 -12.02 -4.30
C LYS A 132 15.20 -11.26 -5.44
N ASN A 133 15.92 -10.30 -6.02
CA ASN A 133 15.42 -9.55 -7.17
C ASN A 133 15.35 -10.47 -8.40
N PRO A 134 14.22 -10.53 -9.13
CA PRO A 134 14.11 -11.40 -10.31
C PRO A 134 15.13 -11.06 -11.41
N ARG A 135 15.66 -9.83 -11.43
CA ARG A 135 16.66 -9.37 -12.41
C ARG A 135 18.10 -9.80 -12.08
N GLU A 136 18.35 -10.44 -10.94
CA GLU A 136 19.69 -10.85 -10.51
C GLU A 136 19.97 -12.34 -10.75
N GLY A 137 18.97 -13.12 -11.17
CA GLY A 137 19.14 -14.56 -11.29
C GLY A 137 18.18 -15.30 -12.21
N SER A 138 17.34 -14.62 -13.01
CA SER A 138 16.46 -15.30 -13.96
C SER A 138 16.53 -14.68 -15.36
N ASN A 139 16.68 -15.55 -16.37
CA ASN A 139 16.52 -15.21 -17.80
C ASN A 139 15.03 -14.98 -18.18
N ASP A 140 14.09 -15.23 -17.27
CA ASP A 140 12.65 -15.23 -17.57
C ASP A 140 11.96 -13.91 -17.16
N TRP A 141 12.70 -12.90 -16.71
CA TRP A 141 12.14 -11.59 -16.38
C TRP A 141 11.75 -10.85 -17.67
N PRO A 142 10.45 -10.56 -17.89
CA PRO A 142 9.96 -10.14 -19.21
C PRO A 142 10.06 -8.62 -19.46
N LEU A 143 10.55 -7.83 -18.49
CA LEU A 143 10.54 -6.37 -18.57
C LEU A 143 11.92 -5.82 -18.94
N PRO A 144 11.98 -4.74 -19.74
CA PRO A 144 13.23 -4.11 -20.13
C PRO A 144 13.94 -3.47 -18.94
N ASP A 145 15.23 -3.16 -19.13
CA ASP A 145 15.96 -2.30 -18.23
C ASP A 145 15.49 -0.84 -18.39
N THR A 146 15.34 -0.14 -17.27
CA THR A 146 14.92 1.26 -17.21
C THR A 146 16.12 2.20 -17.16
N GLY A 147 17.34 1.69 -16.97
CA GLY A 147 18.54 2.51 -16.81
C GLY A 147 18.53 3.34 -15.52
N ILE A 148 17.57 3.13 -14.63
CA ILE A 148 17.50 3.77 -13.31
C ILE A 148 18.21 2.86 -12.31
N GLU A 149 19.34 3.32 -11.77
CA GLU A 149 20.12 2.56 -10.79
C GLU A 149 19.26 2.15 -9.59
N ARG A 150 19.41 0.88 -9.19
CA ARG A 150 18.64 0.23 -8.13
C ARG A 150 18.88 0.90 -6.77
N ALA A 151 17.81 1.00 -5.97
CA ALA A 151 17.91 1.30 -4.55
C ALA A 151 17.94 -0.02 -3.77
N ASN A 152 18.83 -0.13 -2.79
CA ASN A 152 18.86 -1.31 -1.92
C ASN A 152 17.64 -1.30 -1.00
N SER A 153 16.86 -2.38 -1.02
CA SER A 153 15.64 -2.58 -0.22
C SER A 153 15.87 -2.73 1.29
N ALA A 154 17.10 -2.47 1.77
CA ALA A 154 17.54 -2.66 3.16
C ALA A 154 16.71 -1.89 4.20
N LEU A 155 15.85 -0.97 3.76
CA LEU A 155 14.98 -0.15 4.60
C LEU A 155 13.67 -0.84 5.06
N PHE A 156 13.21 -1.92 4.39
CA PHE A 156 11.84 -2.45 4.58
C PHE A 156 11.73 -3.75 5.39
N GLY A 157 12.72 -4.04 6.24
CA GLY A 157 12.79 -5.31 6.98
C GLY A 157 13.17 -6.48 6.07
N GLY A 158 13.71 -7.55 6.67
CA GLY A 158 14.13 -8.72 5.89
C GLY A 158 12.94 -9.49 5.31
N PRO A 159 13.13 -10.26 4.23
CA PRO A 159 12.12 -11.20 3.74
C PRO A 159 11.77 -12.28 4.79
N PRO A 160 10.65 -12.99 4.65
CA PRO A 160 9.53 -12.65 3.78
C PRO A 160 8.85 -11.34 4.22
N PHE A 161 8.40 -10.55 3.25
CA PHE A 161 7.67 -9.30 3.44
C PHE A 161 6.19 -9.61 3.74
N THR A 162 5.95 -10.20 4.91
CA THR A 162 4.66 -10.80 5.27
C THR A 162 3.50 -9.81 5.29
N ASP A 163 3.72 -8.55 5.69
CA ASP A 163 2.70 -7.50 5.67
C ASP A 163 2.12 -7.31 4.25
N VAL A 164 3.02 -7.17 3.27
CA VAL A 164 2.65 -6.96 1.87
C VAL A 164 2.02 -8.22 1.27
N LEU A 165 2.51 -9.40 1.64
CA LEU A 165 1.93 -10.68 1.21
C LEU A 165 0.50 -10.87 1.72
N ILE A 166 0.22 -10.48 2.98
CA ILE A 166 -1.14 -10.48 3.54
C ILE A 166 -2.03 -9.49 2.78
N ASP A 167 -1.55 -8.26 2.56
CA ASP A 167 -2.31 -7.23 1.85
C ASP A 167 -2.71 -7.69 0.44
N ILE A 168 -1.77 -8.28 -0.31
CA ILE A 168 -2.01 -8.83 -1.64
C ILE A 168 -3.00 -9.99 -1.58
N ALA A 169 -2.84 -10.92 -0.64
CA ALA A 169 -3.74 -12.06 -0.50
C ALA A 169 -5.18 -11.62 -0.16
N ILE A 170 -5.35 -10.57 0.67
CA ILE A 170 -6.66 -9.96 0.94
C ILE A 170 -7.22 -9.32 -0.33
N HIS A 171 -6.42 -8.55 -1.06
CA HIS A 171 -6.83 -7.88 -2.30
C HIS A 171 -7.30 -8.90 -3.35
N GLU A 172 -6.53 -9.97 -3.56
CA GLU A 172 -6.85 -11.05 -4.50
C GLU A 172 -7.88 -12.06 -3.97
N LYS A 173 -8.40 -11.85 -2.74
CA LYS A 173 -9.37 -12.74 -2.07
C LYS A 173 -8.87 -14.18 -1.90
N ARG A 174 -7.56 -14.37 -1.77
CA ARG A 174 -6.92 -15.67 -1.53
C ARG A 174 -6.92 -15.99 -0.05
N VAL A 175 -8.08 -16.45 0.45
CA VAL A 175 -8.32 -16.63 1.88
C VAL A 175 -7.33 -17.59 2.57
N ASP A 176 -6.86 -18.62 1.87
CA ASP A 176 -5.90 -19.58 2.43
C ASP A 176 -4.51 -18.96 2.61
N ASP A 177 -4.02 -18.23 1.60
CA ASP A 177 -2.77 -17.47 1.66
C ASP A 177 -2.79 -16.42 2.78
N VAL A 178 -3.94 -15.74 2.99
CA VAL A 178 -4.08 -14.78 4.10
C VAL A 178 -3.74 -15.43 5.44
N LEU A 179 -4.26 -16.65 5.69
CA LEU A 179 -3.97 -17.38 6.92
C LEU A 179 -2.53 -17.87 7.00
N GLU A 180 -1.99 -18.38 5.91
CA GLU A 180 -0.60 -18.82 5.85
C GLU A 180 0.35 -17.68 6.22
N TRP A 181 0.24 -16.54 5.53
CA TRP A 181 1.12 -15.40 5.78
C TRP A 181 0.87 -14.72 7.11
N PHE A 182 -0.37 -14.69 7.61
CA PHE A 182 -0.67 -14.21 8.95
C PHE A 182 0.01 -15.04 10.03
N ASN A 183 0.04 -16.37 9.89
CA ASN A 183 0.74 -17.24 10.83
C ASN A 183 2.26 -17.02 10.79
N VAL A 184 2.85 -16.93 9.60
CA VAL A 184 4.28 -16.62 9.43
C VAL A 184 4.59 -15.23 10.02
N HIS A 185 3.73 -14.23 9.80
CA HIS A 185 3.87 -12.90 10.38
C HIS A 185 3.88 -12.95 11.91
N LYS A 186 2.90 -13.65 12.52
CA LYS A 186 2.78 -13.80 13.98
C LYS A 186 4.02 -14.47 14.59
N GLN A 187 4.62 -15.46 13.91
CA GLN A 187 5.85 -16.11 14.38
C GLN A 187 7.07 -15.17 14.33
N LYS A 188 7.18 -14.34 13.29
CA LYS A 188 8.28 -13.39 13.10
C LYS A 188 8.17 -12.16 14.00
N ARG A 189 6.95 -11.70 14.29
CA ARG A 189 6.63 -10.52 15.09
C ARG A 189 5.84 -10.94 16.33
N LYS A 190 6.52 -11.56 17.30
CA LYS A 190 5.89 -12.13 18.51
C LYS A 190 5.04 -11.12 19.29
N ASP A 191 5.48 -9.85 19.38
CA ASP A 191 4.91 -8.89 20.33
C ASP A 191 4.34 -7.60 19.71
N TRP A 192 4.56 -7.34 18.42
CA TRP A 192 4.18 -6.07 17.76
C TRP A 192 3.39 -6.34 16.48
N MET A 193 2.19 -6.90 16.64
CA MET A 193 1.21 -6.98 15.55
C MET A 193 0.11 -5.94 15.78
N GLY A 194 -0.04 -5.02 14.83
CA GLY A 194 -1.06 -3.98 14.91
C GLY A 194 -2.48 -4.56 14.85
N ASP A 195 -3.37 -4.04 15.70
CA ASP A 195 -4.77 -4.46 15.73
C ASP A 195 -5.49 -4.29 14.38
N ASP A 196 -5.13 -3.28 13.59
CA ASP A 196 -5.66 -3.06 12.24
C ASP A 196 -5.40 -4.25 11.31
N LEU A 197 -4.18 -4.79 11.32
CA LEU A 197 -3.83 -5.97 10.52
C LEU A 197 -4.66 -7.19 10.95
N LYS A 198 -4.77 -7.42 12.26
CA LYS A 198 -5.58 -8.51 12.82
C LYS A 198 -7.04 -8.40 12.37
N ASP A 199 -7.62 -7.20 12.44
CA ASP A 199 -9.01 -6.97 12.06
C ASP A 199 -9.25 -7.14 10.55
N ARG A 200 -8.34 -6.66 9.71
CA ARG A 200 -8.39 -6.84 8.25
C ARG A 200 -8.32 -8.33 7.88
N VAL A 201 -7.42 -9.08 8.51
CA VAL A 201 -7.30 -10.54 8.34
C VAL A 201 -8.57 -11.26 8.78
N ALA A 202 -9.06 -10.98 10.00
CA ALA A 202 -10.28 -11.60 10.53
C ALA A 202 -11.48 -11.34 9.61
N THR A 203 -11.61 -10.11 9.12
CA THR A 203 -12.67 -9.73 8.18
C THR A 203 -12.55 -10.49 6.85
N ALA A 204 -11.35 -10.65 6.30
CA ALA A 204 -11.13 -11.36 5.03
C ALA A 204 -11.43 -12.87 5.14
N ILE A 205 -11.14 -13.49 6.28
CA ILE A 205 -11.32 -14.95 6.46
C ILE A 205 -12.70 -15.34 6.99
N ALA A 206 -13.49 -14.39 7.52
CA ALA A 206 -14.73 -14.65 8.27
C ALA A 206 -15.77 -15.53 7.55
N HIS A 207 -15.84 -15.46 6.22
CA HIS A 207 -16.77 -16.28 5.45
C HIS A 207 -16.32 -17.74 5.33
N LYS A 208 -15.02 -18.01 5.09
CA LYS A 208 -14.50 -19.37 4.89
C LYS A 208 -14.07 -20.03 6.21
N TYR A 209 -13.58 -19.24 7.15
CA TYR A 209 -13.03 -19.68 8.44
C TYR A 209 -13.63 -18.85 9.59
N PRO A 210 -14.95 -18.93 9.83
CA PRO A 210 -15.63 -18.12 10.85
C PRO A 210 -15.03 -18.32 12.23
N ASP A 211 -14.72 -19.54 12.63
CA ASP A 211 -14.17 -19.83 13.97
C ASP A 211 -12.81 -19.16 14.20
N LYS A 212 -11.96 -19.08 13.17
CA LYS A 212 -10.67 -18.37 13.23
C LYS A 212 -10.85 -16.85 13.30
N ALA A 213 -11.77 -16.28 12.52
CA ALA A 213 -12.08 -14.85 12.58
C ALA A 213 -12.60 -14.45 13.97
N LEU A 214 -13.48 -15.29 14.55
CA LEU A 214 -14.02 -15.09 15.87
C LEU A 214 -12.94 -15.09 16.94
N MET A 215 -11.99 -16.02 16.88
CA MET A 215 -10.86 -16.05 17.81
C MET A 215 -10.07 -14.73 17.76
N ILE A 216 -9.78 -14.21 16.57
CA ILE A 216 -9.03 -12.96 16.40
C ILE A 216 -9.82 -11.77 16.95
N TRP A 217 -11.11 -11.64 16.62
CA TRP A 217 -11.93 -10.52 17.13
C TRP A 217 -12.16 -10.59 18.64
N LYS A 218 -12.26 -11.79 19.23
CA LYS A 218 -12.33 -11.97 20.68
C LYS A 218 -11.03 -11.51 21.36
N GLU A 219 -9.87 -11.94 20.84
CA GLU A 219 -8.56 -11.50 21.33
C GLU A 219 -8.42 -9.97 21.28
N LEU A 220 -8.82 -9.35 20.17
CA LEU A 220 -8.81 -7.89 20.00
C LEU A 220 -9.76 -7.19 20.99
N ALA A 221 -10.98 -7.70 21.16
CA ALA A 221 -11.96 -7.13 22.07
C ALA A 221 -11.47 -7.19 23.53
N GLU A 222 -10.99 -8.35 23.96
CA GLU A 222 -10.51 -8.58 25.33
C GLU A 222 -9.26 -7.74 25.62
N SER A 223 -8.33 -7.64 24.66
CA SER A 223 -7.16 -6.75 24.76
C SER A 223 -7.58 -5.29 24.97
N ARG A 224 -8.55 -4.77 24.20
CA ARG A 224 -9.05 -3.39 24.37
C ARG A 224 -9.80 -3.20 25.68
N ILE A 225 -10.58 -4.20 26.11
CA ILE A 225 -11.29 -4.17 27.39
C ILE A 225 -10.32 -4.13 28.58
N SER A 226 -9.14 -4.75 28.47
CA SER A 226 -8.13 -4.74 29.54
C SER A 226 -7.63 -3.34 29.91
N VAL A 227 -7.58 -2.40 28.94
CA VAL A 227 -7.05 -1.03 29.12
C VAL A 227 -7.96 -0.16 30.03
N ALA A 228 -9.15 -0.67 30.38
CA ALA A 228 -10.03 -0.14 31.43
C ALA A 228 -10.46 1.34 31.28
N ASN A 229 -10.63 1.82 30.05
CA ASN A 229 -11.21 3.14 29.76
C ASN A 229 -12.37 3.05 28.76
N VAL A 230 -13.23 4.07 28.75
CA VAL A 230 -14.49 4.07 27.97
C VAL A 230 -14.25 4.03 26.46
N ALA A 231 -13.23 4.72 25.97
CA ALA A 231 -12.87 4.69 24.56
C ALA A 231 -12.44 3.28 24.13
N ALA A 232 -11.62 2.61 24.94
CA ALA A 232 -11.16 1.25 24.69
C ALA A 232 -12.30 0.22 24.76
N TYR A 233 -13.28 0.40 25.66
CA TYR A 233 -14.51 -0.41 25.65
C TYR A 233 -15.30 -0.24 24.37
N SER A 234 -15.40 0.99 23.86
CA SER A 234 -16.11 1.28 22.61
C SER A 234 -15.40 0.65 21.41
N GLU A 235 -14.06 0.68 21.36
CA GLU A 235 -13.28 -0.05 20.34
C GLU A 235 -13.45 -1.57 20.46
N GLY A 236 -13.36 -2.13 21.67
CA GLY A 236 -13.58 -3.56 21.90
C GLY A 236 -14.97 -4.02 21.45
N ALA A 237 -16.00 -3.21 21.71
CA ALA A 237 -17.36 -3.48 21.27
C ALA A 237 -17.52 -3.50 19.74
N LYS A 238 -16.68 -2.77 18.97
CA LYS A 238 -16.70 -2.85 17.50
C LYS A 238 -16.31 -4.25 17.01
N TYR A 239 -15.28 -4.85 17.60
CA TYR A 239 -14.86 -6.22 17.26
C TYR A 239 -15.91 -7.25 17.67
N LEU A 240 -16.52 -7.06 18.84
CA LEU A 240 -17.63 -7.89 19.32
C LEU A 240 -18.84 -7.87 18.36
N ARG A 241 -19.21 -6.71 17.80
CA ARG A 241 -20.27 -6.64 16.77
C ARG A 241 -19.96 -7.45 15.52
N LYS A 242 -18.69 -7.47 15.07
CA LYS A 242 -18.27 -8.28 13.92
C LYS A 242 -18.37 -9.77 14.22
N ALA A 243 -17.94 -10.17 15.42
CA ALA A 243 -18.06 -11.54 15.90
C ALA A 243 -19.54 -12.00 15.98
N GLN A 244 -20.40 -11.17 16.59
CA GLN A 244 -21.84 -11.41 16.66
C GLN A 244 -22.45 -11.60 15.28
N LYS A 245 -22.20 -10.67 14.36
CA LYS A 245 -22.72 -10.73 12.99
C LYS A 245 -22.31 -12.03 12.29
N THR A 246 -21.06 -12.43 12.44
CA THR A 246 -20.53 -13.64 11.80
C THR A 246 -21.18 -14.90 12.37
N LEU A 247 -21.35 -14.99 13.71
CA LEU A 247 -22.04 -16.12 14.34
C LEU A 247 -23.51 -16.20 13.94
N MET A 248 -24.21 -15.07 13.91
CA MET A 248 -25.62 -15.00 13.49
C MET A 248 -25.80 -15.44 12.04
N GLN A 249 -24.90 -15.03 11.14
CA GLN A 249 -24.92 -15.46 9.73
C GLN A 249 -24.75 -16.97 9.57
N HIS A 250 -24.07 -17.65 10.49
CA HIS A 250 -23.87 -19.09 10.49
C HIS A 250 -24.85 -19.84 11.40
N GLY A 251 -25.90 -19.18 11.91
CA GLY A 251 -26.92 -19.79 12.77
C GLY A 251 -26.45 -20.11 14.20
N LYS A 252 -25.26 -19.66 14.60
CA LYS A 252 -24.62 -19.96 15.90
C LYS A 252 -24.96 -18.92 16.99
N THR A 253 -26.24 -18.54 17.11
CA THR A 253 -26.67 -17.49 18.04
C THR A 253 -26.47 -17.90 19.51
N SER A 254 -26.67 -19.17 19.85
CA SER A 254 -26.46 -19.68 21.22
C SER A 254 -25.00 -19.58 21.68
N GLU A 255 -24.04 -19.81 20.79
CA GLU A 255 -22.61 -19.63 21.07
C GLU A 255 -22.27 -18.17 21.38
N TRP A 256 -22.92 -17.23 20.67
CA TRP A 256 -22.78 -15.80 20.92
C TRP A 256 -23.31 -15.42 22.30
N ASP A 257 -24.53 -15.84 22.62
CA ASP A 257 -25.18 -15.51 23.90
C ASP A 257 -24.38 -16.06 25.09
N THR A 258 -23.88 -17.29 24.97
CA THR A 258 -23.01 -17.93 25.98
C THR A 258 -21.72 -17.12 26.17
N TYR A 259 -21.07 -16.72 25.07
CA TYR A 259 -19.84 -15.93 25.14
C TYR A 259 -20.08 -14.55 25.76
N LEU A 260 -21.15 -13.86 25.36
CA LEU A 260 -21.49 -12.53 25.87
C LEU A 260 -21.85 -12.59 27.36
N HIS A 261 -22.58 -13.61 27.80
CA HIS A 261 -22.90 -13.82 29.21
C HIS A 261 -21.63 -14.00 30.05
N ARG A 262 -20.71 -14.87 29.61
CA ARG A 262 -19.42 -15.07 30.29
C ARG A 262 -18.63 -13.77 30.40
N LEU A 263 -18.55 -13.00 29.30
CA LEU A 263 -17.83 -11.74 29.28
C LEU A 263 -18.42 -10.70 30.24
N LYS A 264 -19.75 -10.66 30.40
CA LYS A 264 -20.44 -9.80 31.38
C LYS A 264 -20.11 -10.22 32.81
N GLU A 265 -20.17 -11.51 33.13
CA GLU A 265 -19.84 -12.03 34.47
C GLU A 265 -18.41 -11.68 34.90
N GLU A 266 -17.44 -11.88 34.01
CA GLU A 266 -16.02 -11.54 34.25
C GLU A 266 -15.82 -10.04 34.51
N ASN A 267 -16.69 -9.19 33.94
CA ASN A 267 -16.59 -7.74 34.01
C ASN A 267 -17.68 -7.07 34.86
N ARG A 268 -18.38 -7.82 35.73
CA ARG A 268 -19.52 -7.33 36.54
C ARG A 268 -19.25 -6.07 37.37
N ARG A 269 -17.97 -5.80 37.70
CA ARG A 269 -17.53 -4.62 38.47
C ARG A 269 -17.25 -3.38 37.59
N ARG A 270 -17.56 -3.43 36.30
CA ARG A 270 -17.28 -2.37 35.31
C ARG A 270 -18.59 -1.86 34.68
N PRO A 271 -19.39 -1.03 35.35
CA PRO A 271 -20.76 -0.69 34.94
C PRO A 271 -20.84 -0.10 33.52
N ARG A 272 -19.93 0.82 33.16
CA ARG A 272 -19.87 1.39 31.80
C ARG A 272 -19.59 0.36 30.70
N LEU A 273 -18.84 -0.70 31.01
CA LEU A 273 -18.60 -1.78 30.05
C LEU A 273 -19.85 -2.66 29.93
N ILE A 274 -20.52 -2.96 31.05
CA ILE A 274 -21.79 -3.71 31.04
C ILE A 274 -22.84 -3.00 30.19
N GLU A 275 -23.02 -1.68 30.33
CA GLU A 275 -23.92 -0.88 29.49
C GLU A 275 -23.63 -1.05 27.99
N ILE A 276 -22.35 -1.03 27.60
CA ILE A 276 -21.93 -1.24 26.21
C ILE A 276 -22.22 -2.67 25.75
N LEU A 277 -21.98 -3.67 26.60
CA LEU A 277 -22.24 -5.08 26.29
C LEU A 277 -23.75 -5.37 26.21
N ASP A 278 -24.58 -4.70 27.02
CA ASP A 278 -26.04 -4.80 26.97
C ASP A 278 -26.60 -4.26 25.66
N ALA A 279 -26.03 -3.16 25.15
CA ALA A 279 -26.36 -2.62 23.84
C ALA A 279 -26.03 -3.58 22.68
N LEU A 280 -25.12 -4.54 22.86
CA LEU A 280 -24.81 -5.58 21.86
C LEU A 280 -25.85 -6.70 21.85
N SER A 281 -26.50 -6.99 22.98
CA SER A 281 -27.58 -7.99 23.04
C SER A 281 -28.89 -7.49 22.44
N GLN A 282 -29.09 -6.18 22.35
CA GLN A 282 -30.29 -5.61 21.75
C GLN A 282 -30.19 -5.66 20.22
N LYS A 283 -31.14 -6.36 19.56
CA LYS A 283 -31.34 -6.27 18.10
C LYS A 283 -31.38 -4.79 17.69
N PRO A 284 -30.81 -4.40 16.53
CA PRO A 284 -30.72 -3.01 16.14
C PRO A 284 -32.10 -2.37 16.17
N ILE A 285 -32.28 -1.38 17.05
CA ILE A 285 -33.47 -0.55 17.09
C ILE A 285 -33.43 0.26 15.80
N ILE A 286 -34.17 -0.18 14.78
CA ILE A 286 -34.48 0.64 13.63
C ILE A 286 -35.30 1.81 14.18
N ARG A 287 -34.64 2.94 14.43
CA ARG A 287 -35.34 4.20 14.70
C ARG A 287 -35.95 4.66 13.38
N ILE A 288 -37.17 4.19 13.11
CA ILE A 288 -38.05 4.81 12.12
C ILE A 288 -38.38 6.20 12.69
N LYS A 289 -37.86 7.25 12.04
CA LYS A 289 -38.34 8.62 12.25
C LYS A 289 -39.69 8.72 11.53
N HIS A 290 -40.75 9.01 12.28
CA HIS A 290 -41.96 9.62 11.74
C HIS A 290 -41.71 11.10 11.44
#